data_AF-A0A354BM07-F1
#
_entry.id   AF-A0A354BM07-F1
#
_cell.length_a   1.000
_cell.length_b   1.000
_cell.length_c   1.000
_cell.angle_alpha   90.00
_cell.angle_beta   90.00
_cell.angle_gamma   90.00
#
_symmetry.space_group_name_H-M   'P 1'
#
loop_
_entity.id
_entity.type
_entity.pdbx_description
1 polymer ?
#
loop_
_entity_poly.entity_id
_entity_poly.type
_entity_poly.pdbx_seq_one_letter_code
_entity_poly.pdbx_strand_id
1 'polypeptide(L)'
;LAVRFLDNVLDRTRFPLASIEARTKRTRKIGLGIMGFADLLIQLGVPYNTDDALHIADQLMGFVRQQAHESSHQLAQERGTFPAYKDSQLEAEGLPRRNATVTTIAPTGTISILADCSAGIEPLYGVSVAHTIMEDIRLQRLHPEFLRRARARGLSLCELREEIGRHESIQHLSQIPEDLRRLFVTAHDIAPAHHVRMQAVFQRHSDSGVSKTINLPPSATTADVAAALSLAYELGCKGVTVYRAGSREHQVLSCSHVQSC
;
A
#
# COMPACT_ATOMS: atom_id res chain seq x y z
N LEU A 1 3.45 -10.22 18.61
CA LEU A 1 2.47 -11.27 18.20
C LEU A 1 2.58 -11.65 16.71
N ALA A 2 2.43 -10.70 15.78
CA ALA A 2 2.39 -10.98 14.33
C ALA A 2 3.63 -11.74 13.79
N VAL A 3 4.85 -11.33 14.19
CA VAL A 3 6.09 -12.02 13.79
C VAL A 3 6.11 -13.48 14.25
N ARG A 4 5.71 -13.77 15.51
CA ARG A 4 5.60 -15.15 16.01
C ARG A 4 4.57 -15.96 15.22
N PHE A 5 3.44 -15.35 14.87
CA PHE A 5 2.43 -16.00 14.04
C PHE A 5 3.00 -16.38 12.67
N LEU A 6 3.66 -15.44 11.98
CA LEU A 6 4.32 -15.70 10.69
C LEU A 6 5.43 -16.76 10.80
N ASP A 7 6.25 -16.73 11.86
CA ASP A 7 7.27 -17.76 12.11
C ASP A 7 6.65 -19.15 12.32
N ASN A 8 5.54 -19.23 13.07
CA ASN A 8 4.81 -20.49 13.26
C ASN A 8 4.20 -21.01 11.95
N VAL A 9 3.74 -20.13 11.06
CA VAL A 9 3.19 -20.53 9.74
C VAL A 9 4.23 -21.31 8.95
N LEU A 10 5.51 -20.90 8.98
CA LEU A 10 6.59 -21.62 8.28
C LEU A 10 6.70 -23.10 8.67
N ASP A 11 6.37 -23.43 9.92
CA ASP A 11 6.42 -24.80 10.43
C ASP A 11 5.11 -25.58 10.19
N ARG A 12 4.01 -24.87 9.93
CA ARG A 12 2.68 -25.46 9.63
C ARG A 12 2.38 -25.59 8.14
N THR A 13 3.05 -24.81 7.29
CA THR A 13 2.87 -24.85 5.84
C THR A 13 3.23 -26.23 5.29
N ARG A 14 2.32 -26.78 4.48
CA ARG A 14 2.61 -27.94 3.62
C ARG A 14 3.11 -27.42 2.28
N PHE A 15 4.37 -27.70 1.96
CA PHE A 15 4.98 -27.21 0.74
C PHE A 15 4.74 -28.19 -0.41
N PRO A 16 4.52 -27.71 -1.64
CA PRO A 16 4.29 -28.58 -2.79
C PRO A 16 5.55 -29.34 -3.23
N LEU A 17 6.75 -28.79 -2.96
CA LEU A 17 8.03 -29.39 -3.30
C LEU A 17 8.98 -29.36 -2.10
N ALA A 18 9.68 -30.47 -1.85
CA ALA A 18 10.66 -30.58 -0.77
C ALA A 18 11.81 -29.55 -0.91
N SER A 19 12.15 -29.17 -2.13
CA SER A 19 13.15 -28.12 -2.40
C SER A 19 12.73 -26.73 -1.92
N ILE A 20 11.42 -26.42 -1.99
CA ILE A 20 10.86 -25.16 -1.48
C ILE A 20 10.82 -25.18 0.05
N GLU A 21 10.42 -26.31 0.64
CA GLU A 21 10.43 -26.48 2.10
C GLU A 21 11.83 -26.30 2.67
N ALA A 22 12.83 -26.97 2.08
CA ALA A 22 14.22 -26.89 2.52
C ALA A 22 14.74 -25.44 2.47
N ARG A 23 14.48 -24.70 1.37
CA ARG A 23 14.90 -23.29 1.23
C ARG A 23 14.17 -22.37 2.22
N THR A 24 12.88 -22.60 2.42
CA THR A 24 12.03 -21.81 3.33
C THR A 24 12.48 -22.02 4.77
N LYS A 25 12.63 -23.27 5.22
CA LYS A 25 13.11 -23.58 6.57
C LYS A 25 14.56 -23.15 6.81
N ARG A 26 15.41 -23.16 5.78
CA ARG A 26 16.80 -22.70 5.87
C ARG A 26 16.93 -21.20 6.15
N THR A 27 16.09 -20.37 5.54
CA THR A 27 16.19 -18.90 5.65
C THR A 27 15.12 -18.27 6.54
N ARG A 28 14.01 -18.97 6.75
CA ARG A 28 12.85 -18.56 7.55
C ARG A 28 12.38 -17.13 7.25
N LYS A 29 12.43 -16.73 5.97
CA LYS A 29 11.99 -15.39 5.54
C LYS A 29 10.49 -15.23 5.80
N ILE A 30 10.12 -14.12 6.42
CA ILE A 30 8.73 -13.68 6.58
C ILE A 30 8.59 -12.26 6.05
N GLY A 31 7.34 -11.79 5.97
CA GLY A 31 7.01 -10.46 5.47
C GLY A 31 5.83 -9.86 6.21
N LEU A 32 6.12 -9.10 7.27
CA LEU A 32 5.15 -8.26 7.95
C LEU A 32 5.05 -6.91 7.24
N GLY A 33 3.83 -6.57 6.82
CA GLY A 33 3.49 -5.28 6.21
C GLY A 33 2.34 -4.59 6.91
N ILE A 34 1.83 -3.54 6.28
CA ILE A 34 0.67 -2.78 6.73
C ILE A 34 -0.38 -2.63 5.62
N MET A 35 -1.58 -2.26 6.00
CA MET A 35 -2.66 -1.76 5.13
C MET A 35 -3.40 -0.64 5.87
N GLY A 36 -4.27 0.09 5.16
CA GLY A 36 -5.04 1.19 5.76
C GLY A 36 -4.27 2.51 5.87
N PHE A 37 -3.16 2.69 5.13
CA PHE A 37 -2.35 3.90 5.28
C PHE A 37 -3.06 5.18 4.83
N ALA A 38 -3.82 5.16 3.72
CA ALA A 38 -4.58 6.34 3.30
C ALA A 38 -5.68 6.69 4.31
N ASP A 39 -6.39 5.69 4.85
CA ASP A 39 -7.38 5.89 5.91
C ASP A 39 -6.78 6.50 7.17
N LEU A 40 -5.60 6.04 7.60
CA LEU A 40 -4.88 6.62 8.72
C LEU A 40 -4.64 8.11 8.50
N LEU A 41 -4.12 8.48 7.33
CA LEU A 41 -3.86 9.89 7.00
C LEU A 41 -5.15 10.72 7.01
N ILE A 42 -6.25 10.19 6.46
CA ILE A 42 -7.55 10.86 6.47
C ILE A 42 -8.05 11.07 7.91
N GLN A 43 -7.90 10.06 8.78
CA GLN A 43 -8.26 10.19 10.19
C GLN A 43 -7.43 11.25 10.91
N LEU A 44 -6.14 11.35 10.59
CA LEU A 44 -5.24 12.40 11.11
C LEU A 44 -5.47 13.77 10.45
N GLY A 45 -6.29 13.86 9.39
CA GLY A 45 -6.53 15.11 8.67
C GLY A 45 -5.37 15.54 7.77
N VAL A 46 -4.50 14.59 7.37
CA VAL A 46 -3.30 14.86 6.58
C VAL A 46 -3.52 14.40 5.13
N PRO A 47 -3.42 15.29 4.13
CA PRO A 47 -3.47 14.88 2.73
C PRO A 47 -2.29 13.99 2.32
N TYR A 48 -2.55 12.95 1.52
CA TYR A 48 -1.53 11.98 1.09
C TYR A 48 -0.36 12.63 0.31
N ASN A 49 -0.64 13.68 -0.47
CA ASN A 49 0.32 14.39 -1.32
C ASN A 49 1.15 15.46 -0.60
N THR A 50 1.42 15.28 0.70
CA THR A 50 2.17 16.25 1.52
C THR A 50 3.45 15.63 2.09
N ASP A 51 4.41 16.48 2.49
CA ASP A 51 5.60 16.03 3.21
C ASP A 51 5.26 15.52 4.62
N ASP A 52 4.20 16.01 5.25
CA ASP A 52 3.68 15.49 6.53
C ASP A 52 3.28 14.01 6.40
N ALA A 53 2.61 13.64 5.30
CA ALA A 53 2.29 12.24 5.02
C ALA A 53 3.54 11.37 4.85
N LEU A 54 4.61 11.90 4.23
CA LEU A 54 5.90 11.21 4.14
C LEU A 54 6.56 11.04 5.52
N HIS A 55 6.47 12.04 6.39
CA HIS A 55 6.98 11.96 7.75
C HIS A 55 6.24 10.90 8.58
N ILE A 56 4.91 10.88 8.49
CA ILE A 56 4.08 9.86 9.16
C ILE A 56 4.41 8.46 8.64
N ALA A 57 4.58 8.29 7.33
CA ALA A 57 5.01 7.02 6.74
C ALA A 57 6.36 6.54 7.31
N ASP A 58 7.32 7.45 7.46
CA ASP A 58 8.65 7.16 7.98
C ASP A 58 8.60 6.71 9.45
N GLN A 59 7.89 7.47 10.28
CA GLN A 59 7.73 7.15 11.70
C GLN A 59 6.99 5.82 11.90
N LEU A 60 5.87 5.62 11.18
CA LEU A 60 5.06 4.42 11.27
C LEU A 60 5.85 3.17 10.87
N MET A 61 6.44 3.18 9.68
CA MET A 61 7.13 1.99 9.18
C MET A 61 8.46 1.77 9.91
N GLY A 62 9.13 2.84 10.36
CA GLY A 62 10.29 2.74 11.25
C GLY A 62 9.97 2.03 12.56
N PHE A 63 8.85 2.41 13.20
CA PHE A 63 8.35 1.73 14.39
C PHE A 63 8.03 0.25 14.13
N VAL A 64 7.29 -0.04 13.04
CA VAL A 64 6.96 -1.42 12.66
C VAL A 64 8.22 -2.26 12.44
N ARG A 65 9.21 -1.73 11.72
CA ARG A 65 10.49 -2.41 11.49
C ARG A 65 11.19 -2.73 12.81
N GLN A 66 11.34 -1.74 13.68
CA GLN A 66 12.01 -1.91 14.96
C GLN A 66 11.34 -3.01 15.80
N GLN A 67 10.02 -2.94 15.97
CA GLN A 67 9.27 -3.92 16.76
C GLN A 67 9.30 -5.32 16.14
N ALA A 68 9.29 -5.41 14.81
CA ALA A 68 9.33 -6.67 14.10
C ALA A 68 10.72 -7.34 14.20
N HIS A 69 11.79 -6.56 14.05
CA HIS A 69 13.16 -7.03 14.20
C HIS A 69 13.44 -7.49 15.63
N GLU A 70 13.01 -6.71 16.63
CA GLU A 70 13.10 -7.07 18.05
C GLU A 70 12.33 -8.37 18.36
N SER A 71 11.10 -8.50 17.84
CA SER A 71 10.33 -9.74 17.99
C SER A 71 11.06 -10.96 17.38
N SER A 72 11.74 -10.78 16.24
CA SER A 72 12.51 -11.85 15.60
C SER A 72 13.80 -12.17 16.38
N HIS A 73 14.41 -11.17 17.03
CA HIS A 73 15.55 -11.34 17.93
C HIS A 73 15.15 -12.17 19.16
N GLN A 74 14.05 -11.82 19.83
CA GLN A 74 13.52 -12.57 20.97
C GLN A 74 13.20 -14.02 20.61
N LEU A 75 12.59 -14.26 19.45
CA LEU A 75 12.36 -15.62 18.94
C LEU A 75 13.67 -16.38 18.67
N ALA A 76 14.76 -15.68 18.32
CA ALA A 76 16.06 -16.31 18.14
C ALA A 76 16.63 -16.81 19.48
N GLN A 77 16.42 -16.05 20.57
CA GLN A 77 16.80 -16.47 21.92
C GLN A 77 16.01 -17.70 22.37
N GLU A 78 14.72 -17.76 22.05
CA GLU A 78 13.86 -18.88 22.43
C GLU A 78 14.04 -20.14 21.57
N ARG A 79 14.24 -19.98 20.25
CA ARG A 79 14.15 -21.08 19.26
C ARG A 79 15.41 -21.30 18.45
N GLY A 80 16.45 -20.49 18.68
CA GLY A 80 17.64 -20.39 17.85
C GLY A 80 17.43 -19.51 16.61
N THR A 81 18.53 -19.04 16.02
CA THR A 81 18.52 -18.28 14.75
C THR A 81 18.02 -19.13 13.58
N PHE A 82 17.75 -18.51 12.42
CA PHE A 82 17.51 -19.29 11.21
C PHE A 82 18.77 -20.11 10.83
N PRO A 83 18.61 -21.30 10.20
CA PRO A 83 19.75 -22.18 9.90
C PRO A 83 20.87 -21.55 9.06
N ALA A 84 20.54 -20.64 8.13
CA ALA A 84 21.53 -19.93 7.31
C ALA A 84 22.05 -18.64 7.95
N TYR A 85 21.93 -18.47 9.27
CA TYR A 85 22.42 -17.27 9.96
C TYR A 85 23.95 -17.19 9.91
N LYS A 86 24.62 -18.33 10.11
CA LYS A 86 26.07 -18.44 9.89
C LYS A 86 26.38 -18.12 8.43
N ASP A 87 27.38 -17.27 8.21
CA ASP A 87 27.78 -16.70 6.92
C ASP A 87 26.79 -15.68 6.31
N SER A 88 25.86 -15.15 7.13
CA SER A 88 24.94 -14.08 6.68
C SER A 88 25.43 -12.68 7.07
N GLN A 89 24.93 -11.66 6.37
CA GLN A 89 25.17 -10.25 6.73
C GLN A 89 24.79 -9.96 8.19
N LEU A 90 23.74 -10.62 8.70
CA LEU A 90 23.28 -10.45 10.07
C LEU A 90 24.24 -11.00 11.11
N GLU A 91 25.00 -12.06 10.77
CA GLU A 91 26.08 -12.54 11.64
C GLU A 91 27.23 -11.52 11.67
N ALA A 92 27.64 -11.02 10.49
CA ALA A 92 28.70 -10.02 10.39
C ALA A 92 28.38 -8.72 11.17
N GLU A 93 27.09 -8.37 11.25
CA GLU A 93 26.59 -7.21 11.99
C GLU A 93 26.28 -7.51 13.47
N GLY A 94 26.40 -8.76 13.92
CA GLY A 94 26.09 -9.15 15.30
C GLY A 94 24.59 -9.03 15.65
N LEU A 95 23.70 -9.22 14.66
CA LEU A 95 22.25 -9.08 14.78
C LEU A 95 21.54 -10.45 14.70
N PRO A 96 21.57 -11.28 15.76
CA PRO A 96 20.93 -12.59 15.74
C PRO A 96 19.41 -12.45 15.66
N ARG A 97 18.81 -13.09 14.65
CA ARG A 97 17.36 -13.10 14.39
C ARG A 97 16.87 -14.49 14.02
N ARG A 98 15.60 -14.77 14.31
CA ARG A 98 14.92 -16.02 13.93
C ARG A 98 14.63 -16.10 12.42
N ASN A 99 14.53 -14.95 11.76
CA ASN A 99 14.10 -14.82 10.37
C ASN A 99 15.12 -13.96 9.59
N ALA A 100 15.52 -14.41 8.39
CA ALA A 100 16.49 -13.67 7.57
C ALA A 100 15.94 -12.32 7.06
N THR A 101 14.64 -12.25 6.81
CA THR A 101 13.89 -11.01 6.52
C THR A 101 12.61 -11.03 7.34
N VAL A 102 12.15 -9.85 7.73
CA VAL A 102 11.01 -9.69 8.61
C VAL A 102 9.92 -8.81 8.00
N THR A 103 10.29 -7.69 7.37
CA THR A 103 9.33 -6.70 6.87
C THR A 103 9.24 -6.62 5.34
N THR A 104 8.02 -6.42 4.82
CA THR A 104 7.73 -6.19 3.40
C THR A 104 6.37 -5.51 3.25
N ILE A 105 6.19 -4.68 2.22
CA ILE A 105 4.86 -4.20 1.86
C ILE A 105 4.34 -5.02 0.68
N ALA A 106 3.41 -5.92 0.96
CA ALA A 106 2.73 -6.73 -0.05
C ALA A 106 1.40 -6.10 -0.48
N PRO A 107 0.86 -6.44 -1.67
CA PRO A 107 -0.51 -6.11 -2.03
C PRO A 107 -1.48 -6.69 -1.00
N THR A 108 -2.49 -5.91 -0.62
CA THR A 108 -3.50 -6.32 0.36
C THR A 108 -4.93 -6.25 -0.20
N GLY A 109 -5.10 -6.30 -1.53
CA GLY A 109 -6.39 -6.12 -2.21
C GLY A 109 -7.56 -6.82 -1.50
N THR A 110 -7.55 -8.16 -1.42
CA THR A 110 -8.64 -8.91 -0.79
C THR A 110 -8.76 -8.68 0.72
N ILE A 111 -7.65 -8.67 1.46
CA ILE A 111 -7.69 -8.57 2.94
C ILE A 111 -8.01 -7.14 3.42
N SER A 112 -7.75 -6.12 2.59
CA SER A 112 -8.12 -4.73 2.85
C SER A 112 -9.64 -4.52 2.72
N ILE A 113 -10.29 -5.21 1.79
CA ILE A 113 -11.76 -5.26 1.68
C ILE A 113 -12.36 -5.91 2.92
N LEU A 114 -11.80 -7.04 3.38
CA LEU A 114 -12.26 -7.71 4.60
C LEU A 114 -12.12 -6.80 5.84
N ALA A 115 -11.05 -6.02 5.91
CA ALA A 115 -10.79 -5.08 7.00
C ALA A 115 -11.45 -3.71 6.81
N ASP A 116 -12.18 -3.50 5.70
CA ASP A 116 -12.81 -2.23 5.31
C ASP A 116 -11.87 -1.02 5.37
N CYS A 117 -10.68 -1.14 4.76
CA CYS A 117 -9.67 -0.09 4.71
C CYS A 117 -8.93 -0.05 3.37
N SER A 118 -8.15 1.01 3.14
CA SER A 118 -7.35 1.23 1.95
C SER A 118 -6.27 0.16 1.80
N ALA A 119 -5.99 -0.25 0.57
CA ALA A 119 -5.01 -1.31 0.29
C ALA A 119 -3.58 -0.84 0.56
N GLY A 120 -2.88 -1.54 1.46
CA GLY A 120 -1.44 -1.42 1.65
C GLY A 120 -1.05 0.01 2.01
N ILE A 121 -0.14 0.55 1.20
CA ILE A 121 0.28 1.95 1.28
C ILE A 121 -0.28 2.78 0.12
N GLU A 122 -1.25 2.29 -0.64
CA GLU A 122 -1.82 3.02 -1.78
C GLU A 122 -2.65 4.21 -1.31
N PRO A 123 -2.66 5.33 -2.06
CA PRO A 123 -3.70 6.34 -1.90
C PRO A 123 -5.06 5.76 -2.30
N LEU A 124 -6.14 6.49 -2.01
CA LEU A 124 -7.44 6.14 -2.56
C LEU A 124 -7.38 6.14 -4.09
N TYR A 125 -7.91 5.11 -4.74
CA TYR A 125 -8.05 5.12 -6.20
C TYR A 125 -9.12 6.15 -6.62
N GLY A 126 -10.24 6.18 -5.89
CA GLY A 126 -11.31 7.15 -6.02
C GLY A 126 -12.01 7.34 -4.68
N VAL A 127 -12.71 8.46 -4.50
CA VAL A 127 -13.59 8.68 -3.33
C VAL A 127 -14.83 7.79 -3.40
N SER A 128 -15.22 7.41 -4.61
CA SER A 128 -16.22 6.41 -4.91
C SER A 128 -15.59 5.27 -5.69
N VAL A 129 -15.83 4.02 -5.27
CA VAL A 129 -15.37 2.83 -5.99
C VAL A 129 -16.56 1.93 -6.27
N ALA A 130 -16.64 1.41 -7.49
CA ALA A 130 -17.63 0.42 -7.89
C ALA A 130 -17.07 -1.00 -7.70
N HIS A 131 -17.78 -1.84 -6.96
CA HIS A 131 -17.47 -3.27 -6.84
C HIS A 131 -18.46 -4.08 -7.66
N THR A 132 -17.96 -4.93 -8.56
CA THR A 132 -18.76 -5.94 -9.26
C THR A 132 -18.97 -7.13 -8.32
N ILE A 133 -20.22 -7.39 -7.94
CA ILE A 133 -20.58 -8.49 -7.01
C ILE A 133 -21.14 -9.70 -7.77
N MET A 134 -21.87 -9.43 -8.85
CA MET A 134 -22.38 -10.40 -9.82
C MET A 134 -22.18 -9.80 -11.22
N GLU A 135 -22.21 -10.63 -12.27
CA GLU A 135 -21.82 -10.27 -13.65
C GLU A 135 -22.32 -8.88 -14.10
N ASP A 136 -23.52 -8.46 -13.68
CA ASP A 136 -24.09 -7.15 -14.02
C ASP A 136 -24.37 -6.22 -12.81
N ILE A 137 -24.20 -6.67 -11.56
CA ILE A 137 -24.50 -5.86 -10.37
C ILE A 137 -23.21 -5.18 -9.88
N ARG A 138 -23.13 -3.88 -10.15
CA ARG A 138 -22.09 -3.00 -9.59
C ARG A 138 -22.66 -2.21 -8.42
N LEU A 139 -22.08 -2.39 -7.23
CA LEU A 139 -22.36 -1.53 -6.08
C LEU A 139 -21.31 -0.43 -6.00
N GLN A 140 -21.78 0.80 -6.17
CA GLN A 140 -20.97 1.99 -5.96
C GLN A 140 -20.96 2.34 -4.46
N ARG A 141 -19.77 2.38 -3.86
CA ARG A 141 -19.57 2.74 -2.46
C ARG A 141 -18.73 4.01 -2.35
N LEU A 142 -19.28 5.01 -1.67
CA LEU A 142 -18.53 6.19 -1.26
C LEU A 142 -17.69 5.87 -0.01
N HIS A 143 -16.53 6.51 0.08
CA HIS A 143 -15.64 6.37 1.23
C HIS A 143 -16.39 6.71 2.54
N PRO A 144 -16.40 5.83 3.56
CA PRO A 144 -17.18 6.05 4.79
C PRO A 144 -16.83 7.36 5.50
N GLU A 145 -15.54 7.70 5.56
CA GLU A 145 -15.08 8.93 6.18
C GLU A 145 -15.47 10.19 5.42
N PHE A 146 -15.49 10.12 4.08
CA PHE A 146 -15.98 11.22 3.25
C PHE A 146 -17.46 11.45 3.51
N LEU A 147 -18.27 10.39 3.51
CA LEU A 147 -19.71 10.46 3.82
C LEU A 147 -19.97 11.11 5.18
N ARG A 148 -19.23 10.69 6.21
CA ARG A 148 -19.37 11.25 7.56
C ARG A 148 -19.08 12.75 7.57
N ARG A 149 -17.96 13.16 6.98
CA ARG A 149 -17.53 14.57 6.96
C ARG A 149 -18.40 15.45 6.07
N ALA A 150 -18.91 14.92 4.96
CA ALA A 150 -19.83 15.59 4.06
C ALA A 150 -21.19 15.84 4.75
N ARG A 151 -21.75 14.82 5.42
CA ARG A 151 -22.99 14.96 6.21
C ARG A 151 -22.87 15.97 7.33
N ALA A 152 -21.74 15.96 8.05
CA ALA A 152 -21.47 16.93 9.11
C ALA A 152 -21.42 18.38 8.61
N ARG A 153 -21.11 18.59 7.32
CA ARG A 153 -21.12 19.91 6.66
C ARG A 153 -22.43 20.22 5.93
N GLY A 154 -23.45 19.37 6.05
CA GLY A 154 -24.74 19.56 5.37
C GLY A 154 -24.67 19.42 3.85
N LEU A 155 -23.66 18.74 3.30
CA LEU A 155 -23.56 18.54 1.84
C LEU A 155 -24.67 17.61 1.35
N SER A 156 -25.31 18.00 0.25
CA SER A 156 -26.31 17.21 -0.45
C SER A 156 -25.66 16.05 -1.20
N LEU A 157 -25.59 14.89 -0.54
CA LEU A 157 -24.95 13.70 -1.10
C LEU A 157 -25.73 13.07 -2.26
N CYS A 158 -27.05 13.29 -2.36
CA CYS A 158 -27.84 12.77 -3.47
C CYS A 158 -27.38 13.33 -4.81
N GLU A 159 -27.12 14.64 -4.86
CA GLU A 159 -26.67 15.34 -6.07
C GLU A 159 -25.20 15.01 -6.37
N LEU A 160 -24.35 14.99 -5.32
CA LEU A 160 -22.91 14.76 -5.48
C LEU A 160 -22.55 13.32 -5.82
N ARG A 161 -23.38 12.33 -5.46
CA ARG A 161 -23.00 10.90 -5.61
C ARG A 161 -22.80 10.50 -7.06
N GLU A 162 -23.60 11.01 -7.97
CA GLU A 162 -23.45 10.74 -9.40
C GLU A 162 -22.17 11.36 -9.96
N GLU A 163 -21.91 12.63 -9.64
CA GLU A 163 -20.71 13.34 -10.10
C GLU A 163 -19.43 12.70 -9.55
N ILE A 164 -19.39 12.40 -8.24
CA ILE A 164 -18.25 11.69 -7.61
C ILE A 164 -18.08 10.29 -8.22
N GLY A 165 -19.16 9.63 -8.63
CA GLY A 165 -19.10 8.33 -9.29
C GLY A 165 -18.57 8.35 -10.73
N ARG A 166 -18.67 9.49 -11.42
CA ARG A 166 -18.21 9.60 -12.81
C ARG A 166 -16.71 9.91 -12.94
N HIS A 167 -16.08 10.40 -11.87
CA HIS A 167 -14.72 10.88 -11.90
C HIS A 167 -13.84 10.20 -10.84
N GLU A 168 -12.56 10.05 -11.18
CA GLU A 168 -11.54 9.48 -10.29
C GLU A 168 -11.08 10.46 -9.20
N SER A 169 -11.43 11.73 -9.34
CA SER A 169 -11.01 12.83 -8.48
C SER A 169 -12.18 13.76 -8.20
N ILE A 170 -12.20 14.30 -7.00
CA ILE A 170 -13.20 15.31 -6.57
C ILE A 170 -12.66 16.74 -6.65
N GLN A 171 -11.42 16.96 -7.10
CA GLN A 171 -10.78 18.27 -7.04
C GLN A 171 -11.52 19.33 -7.88
N HIS A 172 -12.27 18.96 -8.91
CA HIS A 172 -13.00 19.89 -9.77
C HIS A 172 -14.39 20.29 -9.22
N LEU A 173 -14.90 19.57 -8.21
CA LEU A 173 -16.26 19.75 -7.67
C LEU A 173 -16.27 20.90 -6.65
N SER A 174 -16.51 22.12 -7.11
CA SER A 174 -16.51 23.33 -6.26
C SER A 174 -17.60 23.33 -5.19
N GLN A 175 -18.64 22.49 -5.33
CA GLN A 175 -19.66 22.28 -4.30
C GLN A 175 -19.08 21.56 -3.06
N ILE A 176 -17.92 20.90 -3.19
CA ILE A 176 -17.21 20.27 -2.08
C ILE A 176 -16.20 21.28 -1.49
N PRO A 177 -16.27 21.58 -0.18
CA PRO A 177 -15.32 22.46 0.49
C PRO A 177 -13.86 22.07 0.23
N GLU A 178 -13.01 23.08 0.06
CA GLU A 178 -11.61 22.90 -0.33
C GLU A 178 -10.83 22.01 0.65
N ASP A 179 -11.08 22.13 1.95
CA ASP A 179 -10.45 21.31 2.98
C ASP A 179 -10.77 19.81 2.80
N LEU A 180 -12.00 19.48 2.39
CA LEU A 180 -12.36 18.10 2.05
C LEU A 180 -11.74 17.64 0.74
N ARG A 181 -11.76 18.49 -0.31
CA ARG A 181 -11.10 18.15 -1.58
C ARG A 181 -9.62 17.86 -1.37
N ARG A 182 -8.93 18.71 -0.61
CA ARG A 182 -7.51 18.51 -0.25
C ARG A 182 -7.26 17.25 0.57
N LEU A 183 -8.16 16.89 1.49
CA LEU A 183 -7.98 15.69 2.32
C LEU A 183 -8.18 14.40 1.52
N PHE A 184 -9.14 14.38 0.60
CA PHE A 184 -9.52 13.21 -0.19
C PHE A 184 -8.89 13.24 -1.59
N VAL A 185 -7.58 13.46 -1.65
CA VAL A 185 -6.79 13.29 -2.88
C VAL A 185 -6.74 11.82 -3.28
N THR A 186 -6.82 11.56 -4.59
CA THR A 186 -6.77 10.21 -5.14
C THR A 186 -5.45 9.94 -5.85
N ALA A 187 -5.24 8.71 -6.29
CA ALA A 187 -4.08 8.30 -7.07
C ALA A 187 -3.84 9.18 -8.31
N HIS A 188 -4.89 9.81 -8.83
CA HIS A 188 -4.87 10.63 -10.04
C HIS A 188 -4.52 12.10 -9.74
N ASP A 189 -4.64 12.52 -8.47
CA ASP A 189 -4.31 13.88 -8.01
C ASP A 189 -2.83 14.00 -7.57
N ILE A 190 -2.14 12.87 -7.42
CA ILE A 190 -0.80 12.81 -6.84
C ILE A 190 0.24 12.80 -7.96
N ALA A 191 1.22 13.71 -7.87
CA ALA A 191 2.33 13.75 -8.82
C ALA A 191 3.12 12.43 -8.81
N PRO A 192 3.57 11.91 -9.98
CA PRO A 192 4.33 10.65 -10.05
C PRO A 192 5.56 10.64 -9.15
N ALA A 193 6.28 11.77 -9.05
CA ALA A 193 7.43 11.90 -8.16
C ALA A 193 7.05 11.71 -6.67
N HIS A 194 5.87 12.17 -6.25
CA HIS A 194 5.40 11.98 -4.87
C HIS A 194 4.99 10.53 -4.59
N HIS A 195 4.40 9.84 -5.56
CA HIS A 195 4.20 8.39 -5.47
C HIS A 195 5.52 7.66 -5.21
N VAL A 196 6.58 8.03 -5.93
CA VAL A 196 7.92 7.43 -5.79
C VAL A 196 8.54 7.77 -4.44
N ARG A 197 8.48 9.03 -4.00
CA ARG A 197 8.96 9.44 -2.67
C ARG A 197 8.27 8.67 -1.56
N MET A 198 6.95 8.49 -1.63
CA MET A 198 6.20 7.70 -0.67
C MET A 198 6.67 6.24 -0.65
N GLN A 199 6.83 5.62 -1.83
CA GLN A 199 7.36 4.26 -1.90
C GLN A 199 8.76 4.15 -1.26
N ALA A 200 9.63 5.11 -1.55
CA ALA A 200 11.00 5.14 -1.04
C ALA A 200 11.04 5.18 0.50
N VAL A 201 10.17 5.99 1.12
CA VAL A 201 10.05 6.05 2.59
C VAL A 201 9.76 4.67 3.18
N PHE A 202 8.77 3.95 2.64
CA PHE A 202 8.45 2.59 3.10
C PHE A 202 9.56 1.58 2.77
N GLN A 203 10.28 1.78 1.65
CA GLN A 203 11.37 0.89 1.26
C GLN A 203 12.55 0.94 2.24
N ARG A 204 12.89 2.12 2.78
CA ARG A 204 13.96 2.29 3.79
C ARG A 204 13.73 1.41 5.02
N HIS A 205 12.48 1.10 5.32
CA HIS A 205 12.08 0.32 6.50
C HIS A 205 11.65 -1.12 6.16
N SER A 206 11.83 -1.55 4.91
CA SER A 206 11.44 -2.88 4.43
C SER A 206 12.65 -3.74 4.05
N ASP A 207 12.78 -4.91 4.69
CA ASP A 207 13.84 -5.89 4.39
C ASP A 207 13.70 -6.44 2.96
N SER A 208 12.47 -6.61 2.49
CA SER A 208 12.12 -7.08 1.15
C SER A 208 11.55 -5.93 0.29
N GLY A 209 10.80 -6.24 -0.77
CA GLY A 209 10.22 -5.24 -1.66
C GLY A 209 9.02 -4.49 -1.08
N VAL A 210 8.67 -3.40 -1.75
CA VAL A 210 7.45 -2.62 -1.51
C VAL A 210 6.59 -2.67 -2.77
N SER A 211 5.36 -3.16 -2.63
CA SER A 211 4.36 -3.12 -3.69
C SER A 211 3.52 -1.85 -3.54
N LYS A 212 3.78 -0.91 -4.45
CA LYS A 212 3.03 0.32 -4.61
C LYS A 212 3.01 0.71 -6.09
N THR A 213 1.87 1.21 -6.55
CA THR A 213 1.68 1.67 -7.90
C THR A 213 2.03 3.16 -8.01
N ILE A 214 2.92 3.47 -8.94
CA ILE A 214 3.19 4.83 -9.40
C ILE A 214 2.23 5.10 -10.55
N ASN A 215 1.15 5.84 -10.28
CA ASN A 215 0.15 6.17 -11.29
C ASN A 215 0.63 7.37 -12.10
N LEU A 216 0.52 7.27 -13.43
CA LEU A 216 0.82 8.34 -14.36
C LEU A 216 -0.43 8.69 -15.18
N PRO A 217 -0.60 9.97 -15.54
CA PRO A 217 -1.73 10.40 -16.36
C PRO A 217 -1.67 9.80 -17.77
N PRO A 218 -2.80 9.77 -18.51
CA PRO A 218 -2.83 9.25 -19.88
C PRO A 218 -1.87 9.98 -20.83
N SER A 219 -1.61 11.27 -20.57
CA SER A 219 -0.69 12.11 -21.33
C SER A 219 0.80 11.85 -21.02
N ALA A 220 1.12 10.96 -20.08
CA ALA A 220 2.50 10.71 -19.67
C ALA A 220 3.33 10.08 -20.81
N THR A 221 4.50 10.65 -21.00
CA THR A 221 5.48 10.28 -22.02
C THR A 221 6.41 9.17 -21.53
N THR A 222 7.20 8.61 -22.43
CA THR A 222 8.29 7.68 -22.07
C THR A 222 9.33 8.36 -21.18
N ALA A 223 9.56 9.67 -21.31
CA ALA A 223 10.46 10.43 -20.46
C ALA A 223 9.93 10.53 -19.03
N ASP A 224 8.62 10.70 -18.84
CA ASP A 224 8.01 10.72 -17.50
C ASP A 224 8.14 9.37 -16.79
N VAL A 225 7.97 8.27 -17.54
CA VAL A 225 8.21 6.91 -17.02
C VAL A 225 9.67 6.74 -16.64
N ALA A 226 10.60 7.14 -17.52
CA ALA A 226 12.04 7.07 -17.24
C ALA A 226 12.41 7.89 -15.99
N ALA A 227 11.85 9.09 -15.82
CA ALA A 227 12.06 9.94 -14.66
C ALA A 227 11.59 9.26 -13.36
N ALA A 228 10.42 8.60 -13.37
CA ALA A 228 9.93 7.84 -12.22
C ALA A 228 10.86 6.66 -11.86
N LEU A 229 11.36 5.93 -12.85
CA LEU A 229 12.32 4.83 -12.64
C LEU A 229 13.66 5.33 -12.10
N SER A 230 14.21 6.40 -12.68
CA SER A 230 15.46 7.01 -12.24
C SER A 230 15.35 7.53 -10.81
N LEU A 231 14.28 8.27 -10.48
CA LEU A 231 14.05 8.76 -9.13
C LEU A 231 13.90 7.60 -8.13
N ALA A 232 13.23 6.51 -8.51
CA ALA A 232 13.12 5.34 -7.64
C ALA A 232 14.50 4.72 -7.37
N TYR A 233 15.35 4.61 -8.40
CA TYR A 233 16.72 4.12 -8.25
C TYR A 233 17.56 5.04 -7.34
N GLU A 234 17.54 6.35 -7.58
CA GLU A 234 18.25 7.36 -6.79
C GLU A 234 17.85 7.33 -5.31
N LEU A 235 16.57 7.09 -5.02
CA LEU A 235 16.04 6.99 -3.67
C LEU A 235 16.23 5.60 -3.02
N GLY A 236 16.89 4.66 -3.70
CA GLY A 236 17.20 3.34 -3.15
C GLY A 236 16.02 2.35 -3.17
N CYS A 237 15.04 2.54 -4.07
CA CYS A 237 13.97 1.56 -4.26
C CYS A 237 14.50 0.25 -4.83
N LYS A 238 14.09 -0.90 -4.26
CA LYS A 238 14.51 -2.24 -4.75
C LYS A 238 13.78 -2.65 -6.04
N GLY A 239 12.68 -1.97 -6.36
CA GLY A 239 11.85 -2.17 -7.52
C GLY A 239 10.74 -1.14 -7.53
N VAL A 240 10.03 -1.00 -8.64
CA VAL A 240 8.93 -0.03 -8.78
C VAL A 240 7.93 -0.55 -9.79
N THR A 241 6.65 -0.23 -9.60
CA THR A 241 5.59 -0.55 -10.56
C THR A 241 4.98 0.74 -11.06
N VAL A 242 5.11 0.97 -12.37
CA VAL A 242 4.59 2.14 -13.06
C VAL A 242 3.32 1.72 -13.80
N TYR A 243 2.23 2.47 -13.63
CA TYR A 243 1.01 2.30 -14.38
C TYR A 243 0.61 3.63 -15.02
N ARG A 244 0.57 3.67 -16.36
CA ARG A 244 0.02 4.80 -17.11
C ARG A 244 -1.46 4.56 -17.35
N ALA A 245 -2.32 5.47 -16.92
CA ALA A 245 -3.76 5.38 -17.15
C ALA A 245 -4.06 5.23 -18.66
N GLY A 246 -5.01 4.36 -19.00
CA GLY A 246 -5.38 4.07 -20.40
C GLY A 246 -4.40 3.15 -21.17
N SER A 247 -3.35 2.62 -20.53
CA SER A 247 -2.41 1.68 -21.18
C SER A 247 -2.93 0.24 -21.32
N ARG A 248 -4.09 -0.09 -20.72
CA ARG A 248 -4.77 -1.39 -20.84
C ARG A 248 -6.25 -1.16 -21.16
N GLU A 249 -6.82 -2.02 -22.00
CA GLU A 249 -8.23 -1.97 -22.40
C GLU A 249 -9.20 -2.19 -21.21
N HIS A 250 -8.82 -3.06 -20.28
CA HIS A 250 -9.59 -3.34 -19.07
C HIS A 250 -8.79 -2.99 -17.82
N GLN A 251 -9.36 -2.14 -16.96
CA GLN A 251 -8.77 -1.76 -15.67
C GLN A 251 -9.45 -2.55 -14.54
N VAL A 252 -8.65 -3.05 -13.59
CA VAL A 252 -9.17 -3.83 -12.44
C VAL A 252 -9.93 -2.93 -11.46
N LEU A 253 -9.54 -1.66 -11.36
CA LEU A 253 -10.23 -0.63 -10.60
C LEU A 253 -10.78 0.41 -11.58
N SER A 254 -12.07 0.73 -11.48
CA SER A 254 -12.67 1.86 -12.18
C SER A 254 -13.60 2.62 -11.25
N CYS A 255 -13.57 3.95 -11.35
CA CYS A 255 -14.53 4.79 -10.65
C CYS A 255 -15.87 4.82 -11.39
N SER A 256 -15.84 4.73 -12.72
CA SER A 256 -17.00 4.88 -13.60
C SER A 256 -17.69 3.56 -13.99
N HIS A 257 -19.00 3.69 -14.21
CA HIS A 257 -19.78 2.79 -15.08
C HIS A 257 -19.14 2.77 -16.47
N VAL A 258 -18.58 1.65 -16.89
CA VAL A 258 -18.47 1.34 -18.32
C VAL A 258 -19.67 0.46 -18.63
N GLN A 259 -20.79 1.11 -18.95
CA GLN A 259 -21.75 0.54 -19.88
C GLN A 259 -21.49 1.23 -21.21
N SER A 260 -20.55 0.68 -21.98
CA SER A 260 -20.64 0.79 -23.43
C SER A 260 -21.75 -0.18 -23.85
N CYS A 261 -22.87 0.37 -24.32
CA CYS A 261 -23.66 -0.34 -25.32
C CYS A 261 -22.79 -0.61 -26.55
#